data_AF-A0A6I1G887-F1
#
_entry.id   AF-A0A6I1G887-F1
#
_cell.length_a   1.000
_cell.length_b   1.000
_cell.length_c   1.000
_cell.angle_alpha   90.00
_cell.angle_beta   90.00
_cell.angle_gamma   90.00
#
_symmetry.space_group_name_H-M   'P 1'
#
loop_
_entity.id
_entity.type
_entity.pdbx_description
1 polymer ?
#
loop_
_entity_poly.entity_id
_entity_poly.type
_entity_poly.pdbx_seq_one_letter_code
_entity_poly.pdbx_strand_id
1 'polypeptide(L)' 'MTKVKALTVLLEGIPIGVLEEDATGKHSFTYDLTSPSNAQLSLSMPRRAQPWKGLPVEAYIDGILCFTRLILHRSAR' A
#
# COMPACT_ATOMS: atom_id res chain seq x y z
N MET A 1 22.70 -6.44 4.58
CA MET A 1 21.72 -5.42 5.03
C MET A 1 20.51 -5.53 4.12
N THR A 2 19.41 -6.07 4.61
CA THR A 2 18.19 -6.25 3.80
C THR A 2 17.59 -4.87 3.55
N LYS A 3 17.51 -4.47 2.27
CA LYS A 3 17.07 -3.14 1.85
C LYS A 3 15.57 -2.99 2.11
N VAL A 4 15.19 -2.02 2.94
CA VAL A 4 13.78 -1.60 3.07
C VAL A 4 13.33 -1.10 1.71
N LYS A 5 12.25 -1.68 1.17
CA LYS A 5 11.66 -1.23 -0.08
C LYS A 5 10.52 -0.28 0.28
N ALA A 6 10.52 0.91 -0.33
CA ALA A 6 9.48 1.90 -0.13
C ALA A 6 8.85 2.26 -1.48
N LEU A 7 7.53 2.36 -1.51
CA LEU A 7 6.73 2.76 -2.66
C LEU A 7 5.88 3.97 -2.27
N THR A 8 5.95 5.04 -3.06
CA THR A 8 5.03 6.18 -2.93
C THR A 8 3.68 5.78 -3.51
N VAL A 9 2.63 5.91 -2.71
CA VAL A 9 1.27 5.60 -3.13
C VAL A 9 0.58 6.88 -3.58
N LEU A 10 0.12 6.86 -4.84
CA LEU A 10 -0.59 7.96 -5.48
C LEU A 10 -2.07 7.56 -5.62
N LEU A 11 -2.97 8.48 -5.33
CA LEU A 11 -4.38 8.36 -5.68
C LEU A 11 -4.74 9.51 -6.60
N GLU A 12 -5.19 9.19 -7.82
CA GLU A 12 -5.48 10.18 -8.86
C GLU A 12 -4.32 11.16 -9.12
N GLY A 13 -3.08 10.66 -9.01
CA GLY A 13 -1.86 11.46 -9.17
C GLY A 13 -1.44 12.26 -7.92
N ILE A 14 -2.22 12.24 -6.85
CA ILE A 14 -1.90 12.91 -5.58
C ILE A 14 -1.18 11.93 -4.64
N PRO A 15 -0.01 12.27 -4.10
CA PRO A 15 0.64 11.44 -3.09
C PRO A 15 -0.18 11.43 -1.82
N ILE A 16 -0.51 10.22 -1.34
CA ILE A 16 -1.34 10.02 -0.14
C ILE A 16 -0.63 9.26 0.97
N GLY A 17 0.54 8.67 0.68
CA GLY A 17 1.33 7.97 1.68
C GLY A 17 2.43 7.11 1.09
N VAL A 18 3.07 6.34 1.96
CA VAL A 18 4.19 5.46 1.64
C VAL A 18 3.88 4.05 2.12
N LEU A 19 4.07 3.07 1.23
CA LEU A 19 4.04 1.65 1.54
C LEU A 19 5.48 1.15 1.68
N GLU A 20 5.79 0.52 2.81
CA GLU A 20 7.13 0.02 3.13
C GLU A 20 7.08 -1.50 3.37
N GLU A 21 8.01 -2.23 2.77
CA GLU A 21 8.27 -3.64 3.04
C GLU A 21 9.52 -3.76 3.93
N ASP A 22 9.37 -4.40 5.09
CA ASP A 22 10.48 -4.66 5.98
C ASP A 22 11.31 -5.89 5.58
N ALA A 23 12.41 -6.13 6.28
CA ALA A 23 13.31 -7.26 6.00
C ALA A 23 12.65 -8.65 6.19
N THR A 24 11.50 -8.71 6.85
CA THR A 24 10.72 -9.93 7.07
C THR A 24 9.62 -10.12 6.02
N GLY A 25 9.50 -9.20 5.06
CA GLY A 25 8.46 -9.21 4.03
C GLY A 25 7.11 -8.70 4.54
N LYS A 26 7.05 -8.04 5.70
CA LYS A 26 5.82 -7.44 6.21
C LYS A 26 5.66 -6.02 5.69
N HIS A 27 4.43 -5.69 5.35
CA HIS A 27 4.08 -4.40 4.81
C HIS A 27 3.54 -3.47 5.88
N SER A 28 4.02 -2.22 5.81
CA SER A 28 3.53 -1.11 6.61
C SER A 28 3.05 -0.01 5.67
N PHE A 29 1.93 0.62 5.99
CA PHE A 29 1.44 1.76 5.22
C PHE A 29 1.28 2.99 6.10
N THR A 30 1.89 4.10 5.69
CA THR A 30 1.84 5.38 6.41
C THR A 30 1.17 6.42 5.54
N TYR A 31 0.08 7.01 6.02
CA TYR A 31 -0.58 8.11 5.34
C TYR A 31 0.25 9.39 5.45
N ASP A 32 0.32 10.13 4.35
CA ASP A 32 0.77 11.52 4.38
C ASP A 32 -0.39 12.40 4.84
N LEU A 33 -0.31 12.87 6.09
CA LEU A 33 -1.32 13.76 6.67
C LEU A 33 -1.22 15.19 6.15
N THR A 34 -0.11 15.56 5.51
CA THR A 34 0.07 16.87 4.88
C THR A 34 -0.54 16.93 3.48
N SER A 35 -0.82 15.76 2.89
CA SER A 35 -1.50 15.66 1.61
C SER A 35 -2.86 16.36 1.64
N PRO A 36 -3.20 17.17 0.63
CA PRO A 36 -4.50 17.84 0.54
C PRO A 36 -5.65 16.85 0.33
N SER A 37 -5.35 15.60 0.00
CA SER A 37 -6.36 14.57 -0.18
C SER A 37 -6.83 14.00 1.16
N ASN A 38 -8.15 14.03 1.39
CA ASN A 38 -8.80 13.32 2.49
C ASN A 38 -9.19 11.89 2.11
N ALA A 39 -8.75 11.41 0.95
CA ALA A 39 -9.08 10.07 0.50
C ALA A 39 -8.39 9.01 1.37
N GLN A 40 -9.10 7.90 1.57
CA GLN A 40 -8.60 6.72 2.25
C GLN A 40 -8.44 5.59 1.22
N LEU A 41 -7.35 4.83 1.33
CA LEU A 41 -7.07 3.71 0.41
C LEU A 41 -8.08 2.59 0.51
N SER A 42 -8.61 2.36 1.71
CA SER A 42 -9.60 1.33 1.99
C SER A 42 -10.45 1.74 3.19
N LEU A 43 -11.71 1.31 3.20
CA LEU A 43 -12.60 1.47 4.36
C LEU A 43 -12.03 0.76 5.61
N SER A 44 -11.24 -0.30 5.43
CA SER A 44 -10.59 -1.03 6.52
C SER A 44 -9.29 -0.39 7.00
N MET A 45 -8.81 0.66 6.31
CA MET A 45 -7.60 1.40 6.67
C MET A 45 -7.87 2.91 6.59
N PRO A 46 -8.69 3.46 7.51
CA PRO A 46 -8.95 4.89 7.53
C PRO A 46 -7.67 5.70 7.76
N ARG A 47 -7.68 6.94 7.27
CA ARG A 47 -6.57 7.88 7.39
C ARG A 47 -6.26 8.15 8.87
N ARG A 48 -5.02 7.91 9.29
CA ARG A 48 -4.55 8.14 10.67
C ARG A 48 -3.05 8.43 10.69
N ALA A 49 -2.58 9.04 11.78
CA ALA A 49 -1.15 9.36 11.97
C ALA A 49 -0.27 8.12 12.18
N GLN A 50 -0.85 7.04 12.72
CA GLN A 50 -0.12 5.82 13.03
C GLN A 50 -0.04 4.91 11.79
N PRO A 51 1.12 4.32 11.51
CA PRO A 51 1.25 3.39 10.40
C PRO A 51 0.27 2.22 10.56
N TRP A 52 -0.37 1.83 9.46
CA TRP A 52 -1.07 0.56 9.35
C TRP A 52 -0.03 -0.55 9.20
N LYS A 53 -0.26 -1.66 9.90
CA LYS A 53 0.61 -2.84 9.91
C LYS A 53 -0.23 -4.10 10.02
N GLY A 54 0.32 -5.22 9.56
CA GLY A 54 -0.30 -6.53 9.72
C GLY A 54 -1.50 -6.72 8.79
N LEU A 55 -2.47 -7.52 9.23
CA LEU A 55 -3.53 -8.07 8.39
C LEU A 55 -4.27 -7.05 7.50
N PRO A 56 -4.63 -5.83 7.94
CA PRO A 56 -5.31 -4.87 7.08
C PRO A 56 -4.50 -4.44 5.85
N VAL A 57 -3.17 -4.28 6.01
CA VAL A 57 -2.27 -3.89 4.91
C VAL A 57 -2.07 -5.07 3.96
N GLU A 58 -1.80 -6.25 4.52
CA GLU A 58 -1.59 -7.46 3.72
C GLU A 58 -2.83 -7.83 2.93
N ALA A 59 -4.03 -7.76 3.53
CA ALA A 59 -5.29 -8.03 2.86
C ALA A 59 -5.60 -7.01 1.75
N TYR A 60 -5.20 -5.75 1.94
CA TYR A 60 -5.34 -4.73 0.90
C TYR A 60 -4.43 -5.02 -0.31
N ILE A 61 -3.16 -5.33 -0.05
CA ILE A 61 -2.19 -5.68 -1.09
C ILE A 61 -2.63 -6.96 -1.82
N ASP A 62 -3.03 -8.01 -1.08
CA ASP A 62 -3.52 -9.25 -1.67
C ASP A 62 -4.80 -9.02 -2.49
N GLY A 63 -5.71 -8.16 -2.02
CA GLY A 63 -6.89 -7.76 -2.78
C GLY A 63 -6.53 -7.13 -4.12
N ILE A 64 -5.61 -6.17 -4.15
CA ILE A 64 -5.12 -5.57 -5.40
C ILE A 64 -4.42 -6.61 -6.27
N LEU A 65 -3.55 -7.42 -5.68
CA LEU A 65 -2.79 -8.44 -6.39
C LEU A 65 -3.71 -9.49 -7.02
N CYS A 66 -4.76 -9.93 -6.32
CA CYS A 66 -5.78 -10.83 -6.84
C CYS A 66 -6.59 -10.20 -7.96
N PHE A 67 -6.94 -8.90 -7.86
CA PHE A 67 -7.54 -8.17 -8.99
C PHE A 67 -6.60 -8.12 -10.21
N THR A 68 -5.28 -8.00 -10.00
CA THR A 68 -4.28 -8.11 -11.07
C THR A 68 -3.87 -9.54 -11.43
N ARG A 69 -4.23 -10.58 -10.67
CA ARG A 69 -3.90 -11.97 -10.97
C ARG A 69 -4.72 -12.51 -12.14
N LEU A 70 -5.88 -11.90 -12.41
CA LEU A 70 -6.58 -12.03 -13.70
C LEU A 70 -5.78 -11.44 -14.88
N ILE A 71 -4.82 -10.56 -14.63
CA ILE A 71 -3.97 -9.89 -15.64
C ILE A 71 -2.58 -10.55 -15.74
N LEU A 72 -2.08 -11.19 -14.67
CA LEU A 72 -0.77 -11.87 -14.66
C LEU A 72 -0.69 -13.05 -15.64
N HIS A 73 -1.82 -13.57 -16.14
CA HIS A 73 -1.83 -14.59 -17.20
C HIS A 73 -1.42 -14.07 -18.59
N ARG A 74 -1.21 -12.75 -18.75
CA ARG A 74 -0.74 -12.14 -20.02
C ARG A 74 0.65 -11.49 -19.99
N SER A 75 1.25 -11.26 -18.82
CA SER A 75 2.55 -10.58 -18.72
C SER A 75 3.76 -11.51 -18.59
N ALA A 76 3.56 -12.83 -18.72
CA ALA A 76 4.63 -13.83 -18.82
C ALA A 76 4.71 -14.38 -20.25
N ARG A 77 5.05 -13.53 -21.21
CA ARG A 77 5.60 -13.94 -22.51
C ARG A 77 6.69 -12.97 -22.92
#